data_AF-M0EH42-F1
#
_entry.id   AF-M0EH42-F1
#
_cell.length_a   1.000
_cell.length_b   1.000
_cell.length_c   1.000
_cell.angle_alpha   90.00
_cell.angle_beta   90.00
_cell.angle_gamma   90.00
#
_symmetry.space_group_name_H-M   'P 1'
#
loop_
_entity.id
_entity.type
_entity.pdbx_description
1 polymer ?
#
loop_
_entity_poly.entity_id
_entity_poly.type
_entity_poly.pdbx_seq_one_letter_code
_entity_poly.pdbx_strand_id
1 'polypeptide(L)'
;ENLARIVAAANAPAATGADGAGTFVWIDMEDHETTDVTLDAFERHALDTDGNVGVCVQANLKRTRDDLERLAELPGKVRLVKGAYDEPAGLSYKEKARVDESYRDCLAYMFEAFDDCVAVGSHDPAMIEYAAELYAEHGTPYEVQMLTGVRESAQFDLAADDDAAVYQYIPYGSKWFSYFYRRIRERKSNALFALRAIVGN
;
A
#
# COMPACT_ATOMS: atom_id res chain seq x y z
N GLU A 1 0.99 -3.70 -21.89
CA GLU A 1 1.31 -2.59 -22.83
C GLU A 1 1.03 -1.20 -22.24
N ASN A 2 -0.18 -0.91 -21.71
CA ASN A 2 -0.49 0.40 -21.11
C ASN A 2 0.41 0.77 -19.92
N LEU A 3 0.64 -0.17 -18.99
CA LEU A 3 1.52 0.06 -17.84
C LEU A 3 2.95 0.45 -18.27
N ALA A 4 3.54 -0.28 -19.21
CA ALA A 4 4.87 0.03 -19.73
C ALA A 4 4.96 1.44 -20.34
N ARG A 5 3.91 1.90 -21.04
CA ARG A 5 3.86 3.28 -21.56
C ARG A 5 3.79 4.33 -20.45
N ILE A 6 3.04 4.06 -19.38
CA ILE A 6 2.94 4.95 -18.22
C ILE A 6 4.27 5.03 -17.50
N VAL A 7 4.88 3.88 -17.19
CA VAL A 7 6.18 3.80 -16.52
C VAL A 7 7.25 4.52 -17.34
N ALA A 8 7.32 4.28 -18.66
CA ALA A 8 8.28 4.94 -19.54
C ALA A 8 8.05 6.46 -19.61
N ALA A 9 6.80 6.92 -19.69
CA ALA A 9 6.49 8.35 -19.71
C ALA A 9 6.83 9.05 -18.39
N ALA A 10 6.55 8.39 -17.26
CA ALA A 10 6.84 8.92 -15.93
C ALA A 10 8.35 9.00 -15.64
N ASN A 11 9.12 8.05 -16.17
CA ASN A 11 10.57 7.98 -16.03
C ASN A 11 11.34 8.74 -17.13
N ALA A 12 10.65 9.42 -18.06
CA ALA A 12 11.31 10.19 -19.10
C ALA A 12 11.96 11.47 -18.53
N PRO A 13 13.10 11.94 -19.07
CA PRO A 13 13.85 13.11 -18.55
C PRO A 13 13.08 14.45 -18.50
N ALA A 14 11.94 14.54 -19.19
CA ALA A 14 11.10 15.74 -19.25
C ALA A 14 9.85 15.65 -18.35
N ALA A 15 9.64 14.53 -17.64
CA ALA A 15 8.62 14.44 -16.62
C ALA A 15 9.02 15.34 -15.44
N THR A 16 8.06 16.10 -14.92
CA THR A 16 8.20 17.32 -14.11
C THR A 16 8.80 17.16 -12.70
N GLY A 17 9.63 16.15 -12.45
CA GLY A 17 10.33 15.99 -11.18
C GLY A 17 11.31 17.14 -10.94
N ALA A 18 11.28 17.72 -9.74
CA ALA A 18 12.09 18.90 -9.39
C ALA A 18 13.60 18.70 -9.59
N ASP A 19 14.06 17.44 -9.64
CA ASP A 19 15.47 17.06 -9.66
C ASP A 19 15.87 16.23 -10.91
N GLY A 20 15.00 16.12 -11.91
CA GLY A 20 15.28 15.36 -13.14
C GLY A 20 15.16 13.83 -13.02
N ALA A 21 14.76 13.31 -11.86
CA ALA A 21 14.66 11.87 -11.54
C ALA A 21 13.35 11.18 -12.02
N GLY A 22 12.55 11.81 -12.89
CA GLY A 22 11.24 11.28 -13.28
C GLY A 22 10.21 11.32 -12.12
N THR A 23 9.03 10.73 -12.35
CA THR A 23 7.94 10.61 -11.38
C THR A 23 7.80 9.15 -10.94
N PHE A 24 7.84 8.90 -9.63
CA PHE A 24 7.65 7.56 -9.08
C PHE A 24 6.26 7.00 -9.42
N VAL A 25 6.19 5.73 -9.83
CA VAL A 25 4.92 5.07 -10.21
C VAL A 25 4.59 3.93 -9.26
N TRP A 26 3.42 4.01 -8.61
CA TRP A 26 2.85 2.89 -7.86
C TRP A 26 1.98 2.00 -8.76
N ILE A 27 2.23 0.70 -8.69
CA ILE A 27 1.42 -0.36 -9.27
C ILE A 27 0.51 -0.90 -8.18
N ASP A 28 -0.75 -0.45 -8.17
CA ASP A 28 -1.74 -0.94 -7.21
C ASP A 28 -2.16 -2.38 -7.54
N MET A 29 -2.53 -3.12 -6.49
CA MET A 29 -2.96 -4.52 -6.59
C MET A 29 -4.48 -4.60 -6.72
N GLU A 30 -4.96 -5.30 -7.75
CA GLU A 30 -6.37 -5.61 -7.92
C GLU A 30 -6.73 -6.92 -7.19
N ASP A 31 -7.70 -7.68 -7.70
CA ASP A 31 -8.08 -8.96 -7.11
C ASP A 31 -7.07 -10.08 -7.43
N HIS A 32 -7.25 -11.23 -6.78
CA HIS A 32 -6.33 -12.38 -6.85
C HIS A 32 -6.08 -12.92 -8.27
N GLU A 33 -6.98 -12.69 -9.24
CA GLU A 33 -6.82 -13.19 -10.61
C GLU A 33 -5.70 -12.44 -11.35
N THR A 34 -5.33 -11.25 -10.85
CA THR A 34 -4.35 -10.35 -11.47
C THR A 34 -3.03 -10.28 -10.71
N THR A 35 -2.91 -10.96 -9.56
CA THR A 35 -1.72 -10.84 -8.71
C THR A 35 -0.44 -11.21 -9.45
N ASP A 36 -0.40 -12.37 -10.12
CA ASP A 36 0.81 -12.86 -10.79
C ASP A 36 1.26 -11.91 -11.90
N VAL A 37 0.34 -11.49 -12.78
CA VAL A 37 0.66 -10.56 -13.88
C VAL A 37 1.11 -9.19 -13.36
N THR A 38 0.60 -8.76 -12.20
CA THR A 38 0.99 -7.50 -11.57
C THR A 38 2.39 -7.59 -10.98
N LEU A 39 2.71 -8.68 -10.28
CA LEU A 39 4.05 -8.92 -9.74
C LEU A 39 5.07 -9.06 -10.89
N ASP A 40 4.78 -9.86 -11.92
CA ASP A 40 5.65 -10.00 -13.11
C ASP A 40 5.87 -8.67 -13.84
N ALA A 41 4.92 -7.74 -13.76
CA ALA A 41 5.08 -6.39 -14.29
C ALA A 41 5.98 -5.53 -13.42
N PHE A 42 5.79 -5.60 -12.09
CA PHE A 42 6.64 -4.91 -11.13
C PHE A 42 8.09 -5.34 -11.27
N GLU A 43 8.42 -6.64 -11.26
CA GLU A 43 9.81 -7.09 -11.28
C GLU A 43 10.60 -6.55 -12.48
N ARG A 44 9.96 -6.60 -13.66
CA ARG A 44 10.55 -6.06 -14.88
C ARG A 44 10.81 -4.56 -14.76
N HIS A 45 9.82 -3.81 -14.30
CA HIS A 45 9.91 -2.35 -14.24
C HIS A 45 10.79 -1.86 -13.09
N ALA A 46 10.83 -2.58 -11.97
CA ALA A 46 11.77 -2.37 -10.87
C ALA A 46 13.21 -2.36 -11.39
N LEU A 47 13.59 -3.40 -12.14
CA LEU A 47 14.92 -3.51 -12.73
C LEU A 47 15.16 -2.47 -13.85
N ASP A 48 14.18 -2.26 -14.74
CA ASP A 48 14.32 -1.32 -15.86
C ASP A 48 14.45 0.15 -15.42
N THR A 49 13.94 0.50 -14.23
CA THR A 49 13.89 1.87 -13.72
C THR A 49 14.74 2.10 -12.48
N ASP A 50 15.57 1.13 -12.10
CA ASP A 50 16.39 1.18 -10.89
C ASP A 50 15.58 1.56 -9.64
N GLY A 51 14.43 0.90 -9.46
CA GLY A 51 13.56 1.09 -8.31
C GLY A 51 12.62 2.30 -8.33
N ASN A 52 12.52 3.06 -9.44
CA ASN A 52 11.56 4.18 -9.53
C ASN A 52 10.09 3.74 -9.79
N VAL A 53 9.75 2.56 -9.29
CA VAL A 53 8.39 2.01 -9.24
C VAL A 53 8.17 1.31 -7.90
N GLY A 54 6.91 1.16 -7.51
CA GLY A 54 6.53 0.39 -6.33
C GLY A 54 5.32 -0.48 -6.59
N VAL A 55 5.12 -1.51 -5.78
CA VAL A 55 3.97 -2.41 -5.91
C VAL A 55 3.23 -2.58 -4.58
N CYS A 56 1.91 -2.74 -4.66
CA CYS A 56 1.07 -3.05 -3.51
C CYS A 56 0.93 -4.56 -3.34
N VAL A 57 0.93 -5.06 -2.10
CA VAL A 57 0.62 -6.46 -1.76
C VAL A 57 -0.37 -6.53 -0.60
N GLN A 58 -1.12 -7.64 -0.51
CA GLN A 58 -2.31 -7.73 0.34
C GLN A 58 -2.12 -8.79 1.44
N ALA A 59 -2.02 -8.37 2.70
CA ALA A 59 -1.76 -9.25 3.84
C ALA A 59 -2.87 -10.29 4.10
N ASN A 60 -4.08 -10.11 3.58
CA ASN A 60 -5.14 -11.12 3.73
C ASN A 60 -4.95 -12.33 2.79
N LEU A 61 -4.13 -12.26 1.75
CA LEU A 61 -3.88 -13.41 0.88
C LEU A 61 -2.84 -14.34 1.52
N LYS A 62 -3.09 -15.66 1.46
CA LYS A 62 -2.20 -16.67 2.05
C LYS A 62 -0.84 -16.78 1.34
N ARG A 63 -0.78 -16.36 0.08
CA ARG A 63 0.42 -16.34 -0.77
C ARG A 63 1.39 -15.19 -0.47
N THR A 64 0.95 -14.17 0.25
CA THR A 64 1.68 -12.89 0.34
C THR A 64 3.06 -13.03 0.97
N ARG A 65 3.27 -13.99 1.88
CA ARG A 65 4.61 -14.24 2.44
C ARG A 65 5.59 -14.69 1.36
N ASP A 66 5.21 -15.67 0.55
CA ASP A 66 6.04 -16.19 -0.55
C ASP A 66 6.26 -15.09 -1.61
N ASP A 67 5.24 -14.26 -1.88
CA ASP A 67 5.38 -13.12 -2.77
C ASP A 67 6.36 -12.08 -2.21
N LEU A 68 6.35 -11.80 -0.91
CA LEU A 68 7.32 -10.88 -0.29
C LEU A 68 8.75 -11.41 -0.38
N GLU A 69 8.96 -12.71 -0.20
CA GLU A 69 10.27 -13.35 -0.35
C GLU A 69 10.81 -13.22 -1.77
N ARG A 70 9.93 -13.33 -2.77
CA ARG A 70 10.25 -13.08 -4.17
C ARG A 70 10.64 -11.62 -4.46
N LEU A 71 10.06 -10.67 -3.73
CA LEU A 71 10.26 -9.24 -3.97
C LEU A 71 11.41 -8.61 -3.18
N ALA A 72 11.89 -9.24 -2.11
CA ALA A 72 12.83 -8.64 -1.16
C ALA A 72 14.17 -8.18 -1.77
N GLU A 73 14.66 -8.89 -2.79
CA GLU A 73 15.94 -8.57 -3.44
C GLU A 73 15.81 -7.60 -4.63
N LEU A 74 14.60 -7.14 -4.95
CA LEU A 74 14.34 -6.26 -6.09
C LEU A 74 14.39 -4.78 -5.66
N PRO A 75 14.93 -3.89 -6.51
CA PRO A 75 14.89 -2.46 -6.22
C PRO A 75 13.46 -1.92 -6.30
N GLY A 76 13.17 -0.91 -5.50
CA GLY A 76 11.88 -0.25 -5.46
C GLY A 76 11.07 -0.60 -4.21
N LYS A 77 9.91 0.05 -4.07
CA LYS A 77 9.16 0.02 -2.81
C LYS A 77 8.02 -0.99 -2.85
N VAL A 78 7.81 -1.69 -1.74
CA VAL A 78 6.62 -2.53 -1.56
C VAL A 78 5.69 -1.92 -0.50
N ARG A 79 4.42 -1.78 -0.87
CA ARG A 79 3.35 -1.32 0.01
C ARG A 79 2.54 -2.48 0.53
N LEU A 80 2.51 -2.65 1.84
CA LEU A 80 1.64 -3.63 2.49
C LEU A 80 0.29 -3.00 2.84
N VAL A 81 -0.80 -3.64 2.42
CA VAL A 81 -2.17 -3.30 2.84
C VAL A 81 -2.88 -4.53 3.40
N LYS A 82 -3.99 -4.37 4.11
CA LYS A 82 -4.78 -5.53 4.58
C LYS A 82 -5.48 -6.29 3.44
N GLY A 83 -5.74 -5.64 2.31
CA GLY A 83 -6.57 -6.15 1.21
C GLY A 83 -7.97 -5.52 1.21
N ALA A 84 -8.52 -5.29 0.02
CA ALA A 84 -9.79 -4.57 -0.18
C ALA A 84 -10.90 -5.41 -0.83
N TYR A 85 -10.54 -6.54 -1.45
CA TYR A 85 -11.44 -7.39 -2.22
C TYR A 85 -12.00 -8.56 -1.41
N ASP A 86 -13.16 -9.06 -1.83
CA ASP A 86 -13.82 -10.21 -1.19
C ASP A 86 -13.37 -11.53 -1.84
N GLU A 87 -12.16 -11.96 -1.47
CA GLU A 87 -11.48 -13.08 -2.13
C GLU A 87 -11.99 -14.46 -1.70
N PRO A 88 -11.81 -15.55 -2.46
CA PRO A 88 -12.19 -16.88 -2.01
C PRO A 88 -11.53 -17.26 -0.67
N ALA A 89 -12.24 -17.92 0.24
CA ALA A 89 -11.72 -18.33 1.56
C ALA A 89 -10.57 -19.36 1.48
N GLY A 90 -10.48 -20.08 0.36
CA GLY A 90 -9.34 -20.93 0.04
C GLY A 90 -8.04 -20.15 -0.10
N LEU A 91 -8.11 -18.92 -0.61
CA LEU A 91 -6.98 -18.06 -0.95
C LEU A 91 -6.72 -16.97 0.09
N SER A 92 -7.73 -16.59 0.87
CA SER A 92 -7.67 -15.45 1.78
C SER A 92 -8.09 -15.77 3.21
N TYR A 93 -7.53 -15.03 4.17
CA TYR A 93 -8.01 -14.93 5.53
C TYR A 93 -9.24 -14.01 5.59
N LYS A 94 -10.30 -14.46 6.28
CA LYS A 94 -11.57 -13.72 6.41
C LYS A 94 -11.77 -13.08 7.77
N GLU A 95 -11.20 -13.68 8.81
CA GLU A 95 -11.31 -13.17 10.16
C GLU A 95 -10.37 -11.99 10.35
N LYS A 96 -10.90 -10.86 10.82
CA LYS A 96 -10.10 -9.63 11.04
C LYS A 96 -8.86 -9.89 11.89
N ALA A 97 -8.98 -10.66 12.98
CA ALA A 97 -7.85 -10.99 13.85
C ALA A 97 -6.74 -11.73 13.09
N ARG A 98 -7.11 -12.67 12.21
CA ARG A 98 -6.15 -13.40 11.38
C ARG A 98 -5.52 -12.55 10.28
N VAL A 99 -6.27 -11.59 9.71
CA VAL A 99 -5.68 -10.60 8.77
C VAL A 99 -4.72 -9.67 9.51
N ASP A 100 -5.06 -9.24 10.72
CA ASP A 100 -4.18 -8.38 11.54
C ASP A 100 -2.89 -9.12 11.93
N GLU A 101 -2.98 -10.41 12.28
CA GLU A 101 -1.82 -11.28 12.52
C GLU A 101 -0.95 -11.42 11.26
N SER A 102 -1.55 -11.80 10.13
CA SER A 102 -0.86 -11.93 8.85
C SER A 102 -0.18 -10.63 8.41
N TYR A 103 -0.81 -9.47 8.65
CA TYR A 103 -0.22 -8.17 8.37
C TYR A 103 1.04 -7.95 9.23
N ARG A 104 0.99 -8.25 10.52
CA ARG A 104 2.16 -8.12 11.41
C ARG A 104 3.29 -9.05 10.98
N ASP A 105 2.98 -10.31 10.67
CA ASP A 105 3.98 -11.29 10.23
C ASP A 105 4.65 -10.88 8.91
N CYS A 106 3.87 -10.38 7.95
CA CYS A 106 4.38 -9.84 6.70
C CYS A 106 5.22 -8.58 6.93
N LEU A 107 4.75 -7.67 7.78
CA LEU A 107 5.46 -6.42 8.06
C LEU A 107 6.81 -6.70 8.73
N ALA A 108 6.85 -7.57 9.75
CA ALA A 108 8.08 -7.97 10.40
C ALA A 108 9.10 -8.52 9.40
N TYR A 109 8.66 -9.41 8.51
CA TYR A 109 9.52 -9.94 7.45
C TYR A 109 10.04 -8.85 6.51
N MET A 110 9.20 -7.90 6.11
CA MET A 110 9.63 -6.79 5.25
C MET A 110 10.73 -5.96 5.90
N PHE A 111 10.59 -5.62 7.19
CA PHE A 111 11.64 -4.88 7.90
C PHE A 111 12.92 -5.70 8.09
N GLU A 112 12.83 -7.03 8.22
CA GLU A 112 14.01 -7.90 8.31
C GLU A 112 14.75 -8.05 6.97
N ALA A 113 14.02 -8.15 5.86
CA ALA A 113 14.56 -8.62 4.59
C ALA A 113 14.74 -7.55 3.50
N PHE A 114 14.11 -6.38 3.62
CA PHE A 114 14.15 -5.34 2.59
C PHE A 114 15.20 -4.30 2.94
N ASP A 115 15.98 -3.88 1.95
CA ASP A 115 16.90 -2.74 2.08
C ASP A 115 16.20 -1.40 1.75
N ASP A 116 15.25 -1.45 0.81
CA ASP A 116 14.48 -0.30 0.36
C ASP A 116 13.31 0.05 1.31
N CYS A 117 12.79 1.27 1.17
CA CYS A 117 11.74 1.78 2.04
C CYS A 117 10.44 0.93 1.99
N VAL A 118 9.99 0.48 3.17
CA VAL A 118 8.73 -0.23 3.37
C VAL A 118 7.56 0.75 3.44
N ALA A 119 6.54 0.59 2.58
CA ALA A 119 5.35 1.43 2.63
C ALA A 119 4.21 0.79 3.44
N VAL A 120 3.90 1.38 4.58
CA VAL A 120 2.86 0.94 5.52
C VAL A 120 1.51 1.53 5.09
N GLY A 121 0.76 0.77 4.28
CA GLY A 121 -0.56 1.16 3.77
C GLY A 121 -1.70 0.87 4.75
N SER A 122 -1.73 1.57 5.89
CA SER A 122 -2.70 1.32 6.97
C SER A 122 -3.18 2.59 7.66
N HIS A 123 -4.39 2.52 8.23
CA HIS A 123 -4.92 3.56 9.14
C HIS A 123 -5.06 3.03 10.57
N ASP A 124 -4.62 1.79 10.82
CA ASP A 124 -4.73 1.13 12.10
C ASP A 124 -3.54 1.56 12.99
N PRO A 125 -3.78 2.26 14.12
CA PRO A 125 -2.71 2.71 15.00
C PRO A 125 -1.77 1.58 15.40
N ALA A 126 -2.32 0.39 15.69
CA ALA A 126 -1.52 -0.75 16.13
C ALA A 126 -0.54 -1.27 15.06
N MET A 127 -0.84 -1.05 13.77
CA MET A 127 0.08 -1.42 12.69
C MET A 127 1.13 -0.34 12.43
N ILE A 128 0.79 0.92 12.68
CA ILE A 128 1.70 2.05 12.53
C ILE A 128 2.71 2.08 13.68
N GLU A 129 2.24 1.90 14.92
CA GLU A 129 3.09 1.75 16.11
C GLU A 129 4.04 0.55 15.95
N TYR A 130 3.54 -0.57 15.44
CA TYR A 130 4.39 -1.75 15.20
C TYR A 130 5.45 -1.51 14.12
N ALA A 131 5.16 -0.70 13.09
CA ALA A 131 6.17 -0.32 12.11
C ALA A 131 7.30 0.52 12.74
N ALA A 132 6.95 1.44 13.65
CA ALA A 132 7.95 2.22 14.39
C ALA A 132 8.82 1.34 15.30
N GLU A 133 8.23 0.33 15.96
CA GLU A 133 8.98 -0.67 16.73
C GLU A 133 9.97 -1.44 15.84
N LEU A 134 9.52 -1.92 14.68
CA LEU A 134 10.37 -2.64 13.72
C LEU A 134 11.47 -1.74 13.12
N TYR A 135 11.17 -0.45 12.87
CA TYR A 135 12.19 0.51 12.45
C TYR A 135 13.28 0.68 13.50
N ALA A 136 12.91 0.80 14.78
CA ALA A 136 13.88 0.90 15.86
C ALA A 136 14.74 -0.37 16.01
N GLU A 137 14.21 -1.55 15.64
CA GLU A 137 14.92 -2.83 15.69
C GLU A 137 15.83 -3.06 14.48
N HIS A 138 15.35 -2.83 13.26
CA HIS A 138 16.02 -3.21 12.03
C HIS A 138 16.69 -2.05 11.28
N GLY A 139 16.24 -0.82 11.51
CA GLY A 139 16.74 0.38 10.81
C GLY A 139 16.24 0.53 9.37
N THR A 140 15.46 -0.42 8.86
CA THR A 140 14.87 -0.40 7.51
C THR A 140 13.92 0.79 7.37
N PRO A 141 14.18 1.74 6.45
CA PRO A 141 13.34 2.92 6.29
C PRO A 141 11.89 2.57 6.00
N TYR A 142 10.96 3.39 6.47
CA TYR A 142 9.55 3.19 6.17
C TYR A 142 8.80 4.51 5.95
N GLU A 143 7.65 4.39 5.32
CA GLU A 143 6.71 5.49 5.11
C GLU A 143 5.29 5.02 5.45
N VAL A 144 4.46 5.94 5.93
CA VAL A 144 3.05 5.66 6.24
C VAL A 144 2.17 6.22 5.14
N GLN A 145 1.32 5.37 4.56
CA GLN A 145 0.43 5.75 3.46
C GLN A 145 -1.04 5.62 3.87
N MET A 146 -1.74 6.75 3.90
CA MET A 146 -3.14 6.84 4.32
C MET A 146 -4.00 7.45 3.21
N LEU A 147 -5.30 7.18 3.24
CA LEU A 147 -6.25 7.77 2.31
C LEU A 147 -6.61 9.17 2.79
N THR A 148 -6.70 10.12 1.87
CA THR A 148 -7.24 11.46 2.16
C THR A 148 -8.65 11.36 2.73
N GLY A 149 -8.96 12.17 3.75
CA GLY A 149 -10.26 12.16 4.42
C GLY A 149 -10.42 11.14 5.55
N VAL A 150 -9.39 10.34 5.88
CA VAL A 150 -9.50 9.28 6.90
C VAL A 150 -8.47 9.49 8.02
N ARG A 151 -8.96 9.76 9.24
CA ARG A 151 -8.10 10.06 10.42
C ARG A 151 -7.11 11.20 10.14
N GLU A 152 -7.57 12.29 9.52
CA GLU A 152 -6.70 13.38 9.06
C GLU A 152 -5.83 13.98 10.17
N SER A 153 -6.36 14.16 11.38
CA SER A 153 -5.55 14.65 12.52
C SER A 153 -4.34 13.75 12.79
N ALA A 154 -4.54 12.42 12.78
CA ALA A 154 -3.46 11.47 12.98
C ALA A 154 -2.44 11.50 11.85
N GLN A 155 -2.82 11.87 10.62
CA GLN A 155 -1.87 12.04 9.53
C GLN A 155 -0.98 13.26 9.76
N PHE A 156 -1.53 14.36 10.26
CA PHE A 156 -0.75 15.54 10.64
C PHE A 156 0.14 15.28 11.85
N ASP A 157 -0.37 14.56 12.85
CA ASP A 157 0.40 14.19 14.04
C ASP A 157 1.59 13.31 13.64
N LEU A 158 1.38 12.29 12.79
CA LEU A 158 2.46 11.44 12.26
C LEU A 158 3.45 12.22 11.40
N ALA A 159 2.98 13.17 10.59
CA ALA A 159 3.87 13.98 9.74
C ALA A 159 4.68 15.02 10.52
N ALA A 160 4.27 15.32 11.76
CA ALA A 160 5.03 16.15 12.69
C ALA A 160 6.06 15.33 13.48
N ASP A 161 5.97 14.01 13.41
CA ASP A 161 6.97 13.09 13.94
C ASP A 161 8.08 12.89 12.91
N ASP A 162 9.35 12.88 13.34
CA ASP A 162 10.51 12.84 12.43
C ASP A 162 10.86 11.40 11.99
N ASP A 163 10.12 10.40 12.49
CA ASP A 163 10.44 8.97 12.33
C ASP A 163 10.08 8.40 10.93
N ALA A 164 9.07 8.95 10.25
CA ALA A 164 8.64 8.45 8.94
C ALA A 164 7.97 9.49 8.05
N ALA A 165 8.19 9.38 6.73
CA ALA A 165 7.43 10.15 5.76
C ALA A 165 5.96 9.71 5.74
N VAL A 166 5.05 10.67 5.62
CA VAL A 166 3.59 10.41 5.54
C VAL A 166 3.05 10.84 4.19
N TYR A 167 2.36 9.92 3.50
CA TYR A 167 1.74 10.17 2.20
C TYR A 167 0.23 10.03 2.26
N GLN A 168 -0.44 10.93 1.55
CA GLN A 168 -1.88 10.85 1.30
C GLN A 168 -2.18 10.32 -0.09
N TYR A 169 -2.95 9.25 -0.16
CA TYR A 169 -3.55 8.77 -1.40
C TYR A 169 -4.75 9.66 -1.73
N ILE A 170 -4.57 10.54 -2.73
CA ILE A 170 -5.58 11.49 -3.23
C ILE A 170 -6.12 10.99 -4.58
N PRO A 171 -7.32 10.39 -4.62
CA PRO A 171 -7.99 10.16 -5.89
C PRO A 171 -8.49 11.50 -6.48
N TYR A 172 -8.48 11.64 -7.81
CA TYR A 172 -8.97 12.85 -8.47
C TYR A 172 -9.58 12.52 -9.85
N GLY A 173 -10.31 13.47 -10.43
CA GLY A 173 -10.94 13.34 -11.75
C GLY A 173 -12.46 13.13 -11.72
N SER A 174 -13.09 13.17 -12.90
CA SER A 174 -14.55 13.23 -13.06
C SER A 174 -15.31 11.98 -12.60
N LYS A 175 -14.62 10.85 -12.41
CA LYS A 175 -15.19 9.58 -11.94
C LYS A 175 -15.04 9.35 -10.42
N TRP A 176 -14.63 10.36 -9.65
CA TRP A 176 -14.47 10.30 -8.19
C TRP A 176 -15.70 9.70 -7.48
N PHE A 177 -16.91 10.06 -7.91
CA PHE A 177 -18.14 9.58 -7.27
C PHE A 177 -18.32 8.06 -7.39
N SER A 178 -17.95 7.46 -8.52
CA SER A 178 -17.98 6.00 -8.71
C SER A 178 -16.95 5.29 -7.83
N TYR A 179 -15.77 5.88 -7.67
CA TYR A 179 -14.71 5.40 -6.77
C TYR A 179 -15.16 5.44 -5.31
N PHE A 180 -15.76 6.56 -4.87
CA PHE A 180 -16.30 6.72 -3.53
C PHE A 180 -17.44 5.73 -3.25
N TYR A 181 -18.37 5.56 -4.19
CA TYR A 181 -19.50 4.62 -4.05
C TYR A 181 -19.02 3.16 -3.96
N ARG A 182 -18.01 2.78 -4.76
CA ARG A 182 -17.38 1.45 -4.67
C ARG A 182 -16.79 1.22 -3.27
N ARG A 183 -16.06 2.20 -2.73
CA ARG A 183 -15.46 2.13 -1.39
C ARG A 183 -16.50 1.99 -0.27
N ILE A 184 -17.65 2.66 -0.40
CA ILE A 184 -18.77 2.52 0.54
C ILE A 184 -19.37 1.12 0.45
N ARG A 185 -19.52 0.58 -0.77
CA ARG A 185 -20.18 -0.70 -1.02
C ARG A 185 -19.33 -1.91 -0.65
N GLU A 186 -18.00 -1.80 -0.74
CA GLU A 186 -17.04 -2.81 -0.27
C GLU A 186 -16.98 -2.84 1.27
N ARG A 187 -17.20 -1.70 1.93
CA ARG A 187 -17.26 -1.56 3.39
C ARG A 187 -18.67 -1.73 3.97
N LYS A 188 -19.46 -2.74 3.56
CA LYS A 188 -20.81 -2.97 4.13
C LYS A 188 -20.83 -3.12 5.66
N SER A 189 -19.73 -3.51 6.30
CA SER A 189 -19.60 -3.51 7.77
C SER A 189 -19.41 -2.11 8.39
N ASN A 190 -18.80 -1.15 7.68
CA ASN A 190 -18.61 0.24 8.17
C ASN A 190 -19.72 1.19 7.70
N ALA A 191 -20.55 0.81 6.71
CA ALA A 191 -21.72 1.59 6.32
C ALA A 191 -22.67 1.84 7.51
N LEU A 192 -22.78 0.87 8.43
CA LEU A 192 -23.53 1.01 9.68
C LEU A 192 -22.90 2.05 10.64
N PHE A 193 -21.57 2.17 10.62
CA PHE A 193 -20.80 3.12 11.45
C PHE A 193 -20.96 4.56 10.92
N ALA A 194 -20.89 4.74 9.60
CA ALA A 194 -21.14 6.04 8.95
C ALA A 194 -22.60 6.51 9.12
N LEU A 195 -23.57 5.59 9.11
CA LEU A 195 -24.98 5.94 9.34
C LEU A 195 -25.23 6.38 10.79
N ARG A 196 -24.54 5.77 11.77
CA ARG A 196 -24.63 6.17 13.19
C ARG A 196 -24.07 7.56 13.47
N ALA A 197 -23.02 7.97 12.74
CA ALA A 197 -22.44 9.31 12.86
C ALA A 197 -23.36 10.41 12.30
N ILE A 198 -24.29 10.08 11.40
CA ILE A 198 -25.25 11.03 10.80
C ILE A 198 -26.56 11.10 11.61
N VAL A 199 -26.97 10.00 12.24
CA VAL A 199 -28.22 9.91 13.00
C VAL A 199 -28.02 10.25 14.49
N GLY A 200 -26.78 10.36 14.96
CA GLY A 200 -26.42 10.69 16.35
C GLY A 200 -26.17 12.18 16.62
N ASN A 201 -27.00 13.07 16.06
CA ASN A 201 -27.14 14.46 16.51
C ASN A 201 -28.52 14.64 17.15
#